data_AF-A0A4E0RSN5-F1
#
_entry.id   AF-A0A4E0RSN5-F1
#
_cell.length_a   1.000
_cell.length_b   1.000
_cell.length_c   1.000
_cell.angle_alpha   90.00
_cell.angle_beta   90.00
_cell.angle_gamma   90.00
#
_symmetry.space_group_name_H-M   'P 1'
#
loop_
_entity.id
_entity.type
_entity.pdbx_description
1 polymer ?
#
loop_
_entity_poly.entity_id
_entity_poly.type
_entity_poly.pdbx_seq_one_letter_code
_entity_poly.pdbx_strand_id
1 'polypeptide(L)'
;MFIQAEDKLDSINAVSYNENADCATMCLLRAAKIYEDGELFTLAANVYIYLCDALMRRKRWAETLPFLNRALEILSRDKMCSLQVLRRLAACQLNLHDWPGALNSCLRIQAMIIDPECIDEDTSTVELCGHYWVTAEVFRVFLALLTCPSQRLNTQDHQGYSLDQYFTYDEQELFGDKQCPRLDEDLFLHLQSLVVSAPLSIPNWF
;
A
#
# COMPACT_ATOMS: atom_id res chain seq x y z
N MET A 1 -1.38 -18.17 22.24
CA MET A 1 -0.40 -19.03 22.94
C MET A 1 0.76 -19.43 22.02
N PHE A 2 0.49 -19.98 20.83
CA PHE A 2 1.57 -20.37 19.88
C PHE A 2 2.43 -19.20 19.36
N ILE A 3 1.82 -18.05 19.02
CA ILE A 3 2.59 -16.86 18.59
C ILE A 3 3.53 -16.37 19.69
N GLN A 4 3.05 -16.30 20.94
CA GLN A 4 3.87 -15.91 22.09
C GLN A 4 4.98 -16.91 22.41
N ALA A 5 4.80 -18.19 22.08
CA ALA A 5 5.83 -19.21 22.25
C ALA A 5 6.96 -19.00 21.24
N GLU A 6 6.63 -18.77 19.96
CA GLU A 6 7.65 -18.41 18.94
C GLU A 6 8.30 -17.07 19.23
N ASP A 7 7.55 -16.03 19.61
CA ASP A 7 8.13 -14.72 19.90
C ASP A 7 9.16 -14.81 21.06
N LYS A 8 8.99 -15.77 21.98
CA LYS A 8 9.99 -16.10 23.01
C LYS A 8 11.18 -16.89 22.47
N LEU A 9 10.97 -17.82 21.54
CA LEU A 9 12.06 -18.55 20.90
C LEU A 9 12.95 -17.59 20.08
N ASP A 10 12.33 -16.68 19.33
CA ASP A 10 13.00 -15.59 18.61
C ASP A 10 13.80 -14.71 19.58
N SER A 11 13.24 -14.36 20.74
CA SER A 11 13.95 -13.53 21.74
C SER A 11 15.20 -14.18 22.34
N ILE A 12 15.26 -15.52 22.32
CA ILE A 12 16.39 -16.30 22.87
C ILE A 12 17.35 -16.72 21.73
N ASN A 13 17.08 -16.32 20.48
CA ASN A 13 17.77 -16.81 19.27
C ASN A 13 17.83 -18.34 19.22
N ALA A 14 16.80 -19.01 19.72
CA ALA A 14 16.72 -20.45 19.69
C ALA A 14 16.48 -20.91 18.24
N VAL A 15 17.15 -21.99 17.82
CA VAL A 15 16.89 -22.60 16.53
C VAL A 15 15.49 -23.23 16.58
N SER A 16 14.54 -22.59 15.91
CA SER A 16 13.16 -23.05 15.76
C SER A 16 12.93 -23.48 14.31
N TYR A 17 12.25 -24.62 14.11
CA TYR A 17 11.79 -25.09 12.80
C TYR A 17 10.50 -24.39 12.34
N ASN A 18 10.08 -23.29 13.01
CA ASN A 18 8.83 -22.56 12.77
C ASN A 18 7.55 -23.38 12.96
N GLU A 19 7.62 -24.54 13.63
CA GLU A 19 6.45 -25.41 13.83
C GLU A 19 5.33 -24.73 14.61
N ASN A 20 5.66 -23.96 15.66
CA ASN A 20 4.62 -23.25 16.39
C ASN A 20 4.10 -22.04 15.60
N ALA A 21 4.89 -21.49 14.67
CA ALA A 21 4.43 -20.47 13.72
C ALA A 21 3.38 -21.05 12.78
N ASP A 22 3.66 -22.21 12.18
CA ASP A 22 2.77 -22.85 11.23
C ASP A 22 1.49 -23.37 11.92
N CYS A 23 1.61 -23.93 13.12
CA CYS A 23 0.44 -24.26 13.94
C CYS A 23 -0.40 -23.01 14.26
N ALA A 24 0.23 -21.89 14.62
CA ALA A 24 -0.48 -20.64 14.87
C ALA A 24 -1.23 -20.15 13.63
N THR A 25 -0.58 -20.16 12.47
CA THR A 25 -1.19 -19.79 11.18
C THR A 25 -2.40 -20.66 10.88
N MET A 26 -2.26 -21.99 11.01
CA MET A 26 -3.36 -22.92 10.77
C MET A 26 -4.56 -22.70 11.71
N CYS A 27 -4.30 -22.47 13.00
CA CYS A 27 -5.36 -22.17 13.96
C CYS A 27 -6.07 -20.85 13.64
N LEU A 28 -5.32 -19.80 13.30
CA LEU A 28 -5.89 -18.49 12.97
C LEU A 28 -6.70 -18.53 11.67
N LEU A 29 -6.19 -19.21 10.63
CA LEU A 29 -6.94 -19.41 9.39
C LEU A 29 -8.23 -20.18 9.62
N ARG A 30 -8.19 -21.21 10.49
CA ARG A 30 -9.40 -21.95 10.85
C ARG A 30 -10.41 -21.07 11.58
N ALA A 31 -9.95 -20.22 12.50
CA ALA A 31 -10.80 -19.26 13.20
C ALA A 31 -11.42 -18.24 12.24
N ALA A 32 -10.62 -17.67 11.34
CA ALA A 32 -11.08 -16.72 10.33
C ALA A 32 -12.19 -17.34 9.46
N LYS A 33 -12.00 -18.59 9.01
CA LYS A 33 -13.00 -19.31 8.22
C LYS A 33 -14.31 -19.54 8.99
N ILE A 34 -14.24 -19.89 10.27
CA ILE A 34 -15.45 -20.03 11.11
C ILE A 34 -16.19 -18.70 11.23
N TYR A 35 -15.48 -17.58 11.35
CA TYR A 35 -16.10 -16.26 11.38
C TYR A 35 -16.71 -15.87 10.02
N GLU A 36 -16.07 -16.22 8.90
CA GLU A 36 -16.67 -16.05 7.56
C GLU A 36 -17.94 -16.89 7.40
N ASP A 37 -17.90 -18.17 7.78
CA ASP A 37 -19.04 -19.09 7.70
C ASP A 37 -20.20 -18.63 8.61
N GLY A 38 -19.89 -17.91 9.69
CA GLY A 38 -20.85 -17.30 10.60
C GLY A 38 -21.30 -15.89 10.22
N GLU A 39 -20.95 -15.38 9.05
CA GLU A 39 -21.24 -14.02 8.54
C GLU A 39 -20.70 -12.87 9.43
N LEU A 40 -19.74 -13.17 10.31
CA LEU A 40 -19.09 -12.22 11.20
C LEU A 40 -17.84 -11.62 10.52
N PHE A 41 -18.07 -10.90 9.41
CA PHE A 41 -17.01 -10.40 8.52
C PHE A 41 -16.00 -9.47 9.18
N THR A 42 -16.42 -8.62 10.12
CA THR A 42 -15.50 -7.72 10.85
C THR A 42 -14.53 -8.50 11.74
N LEU A 43 -15.00 -9.55 12.41
CA LEU A 43 -14.15 -10.43 13.20
C LEU A 43 -13.22 -11.25 12.33
N ALA A 44 -13.71 -11.78 11.20
CA ALA A 44 -12.88 -12.47 10.22
C ALA A 44 -11.74 -11.58 9.71
N ALA A 45 -12.04 -10.34 9.31
CA ALA A 45 -11.06 -9.37 8.85
C ALA A 45 -10.01 -9.07 9.93
N ASN A 46 -10.42 -8.88 11.19
CA ASN A 46 -9.49 -8.67 12.30
C ASN A 46 -8.53 -9.84 12.51
N VAL A 47 -9.02 -11.08 12.37
CA VAL A 47 -8.17 -12.27 12.47
C VAL A 47 -7.15 -12.31 11.32
N TYR A 48 -7.56 -12.00 10.09
CA TYR A 48 -6.63 -11.91 8.96
C TYR A 48 -5.58 -10.82 9.15
N ILE A 49 -5.99 -9.63 9.61
CA ILE A 49 -5.07 -8.51 9.89
C ILE A 49 -4.04 -8.92 10.95
N TYR A 50 -4.50 -9.55 12.04
CA TYR A 50 -3.61 -10.03 13.10
C TYR A 50 -2.64 -11.11 12.61
N LEU A 51 -3.11 -12.05 11.78
CA LEU A 51 -2.27 -13.05 11.15
C LEU A 51 -1.20 -12.40 10.25
N CYS A 52 -1.60 -11.42 9.43
CA CYS A 52 -0.68 -10.68 8.57
C CYS A 52 0.39 -9.96 9.38
N ASP A 53 0.02 -9.30 10.49
CA ASP A 53 1.00 -8.64 11.37
C ASP A 53 1.99 -9.61 12.00
N ALA A 54 1.54 -10.83 12.33
CA ALA A 54 2.44 -11.88 12.81
C ALA A 54 3.42 -12.35 11.74
N LEU A 55 2.95 -12.55 10.50
CA LEU A 55 3.78 -12.99 9.37
C LEU A 55 4.76 -11.91 8.91
N MET A 56 4.33 -10.64 8.85
CA MET A 56 5.19 -9.50 8.49
C MET A 56 6.33 -9.31 9.49
N ARG A 57 6.06 -9.43 10.80
CA ARG A 57 7.12 -9.36 11.84
C ARG A 57 8.21 -10.42 11.63
N ARG A 58 7.85 -11.55 11.05
CA ARG A 58 8.75 -12.68 10.73
C ARG A 58 9.29 -12.65 9.31
N LYS A 59 9.07 -11.56 8.57
CA LYS A 59 9.53 -11.35 7.19
C LYS A 59 9.00 -12.39 6.20
N ARG A 60 7.89 -13.07 6.49
CA ARG A 60 7.20 -14.01 5.57
C ARG A 60 6.27 -13.24 4.63
N TRP A 61 6.85 -12.35 3.82
CA TRP A 61 6.10 -11.41 2.99
C TRP A 61 5.26 -12.10 1.92
N ALA A 62 5.79 -13.15 1.27
CA ALA A 62 5.13 -13.84 0.17
C ALA A 62 3.81 -14.52 0.60
N GLU A 63 3.80 -15.13 1.78
CA GLU A 63 2.62 -15.79 2.34
C GLU A 63 1.56 -14.80 2.82
N THR A 64 1.98 -13.58 3.17
CA THR A 64 1.08 -12.55 3.71
C THR A 64 0.17 -11.96 2.62
N LEU A 65 0.66 -11.87 1.37
CA LEU A 65 -0.07 -11.29 0.23
C LEU A 65 -1.50 -11.82 0.03
N PRO A 66 -1.74 -13.15 -0.08
CA PRO A 66 -3.09 -13.67 -0.30
C PRO A 66 -4.03 -13.34 0.87
N PHE A 67 -3.54 -13.32 2.10
CA PHE A 67 -4.35 -13.01 3.28
C PHE A 67 -4.71 -11.53 3.36
N LEU A 68 -3.80 -10.63 2.96
CA LEU A 68 -4.11 -9.20 2.85
C LEU A 68 -5.13 -8.91 1.74
N ASN A 69 -5.01 -9.57 0.59
CA ASN A 69 -6.01 -9.43 -0.48
C ASN A 69 -7.39 -9.92 -0.01
N ARG A 70 -7.46 -11.05 0.69
CA ARG A 70 -8.71 -11.55 1.27
C ARG A 70 -9.30 -10.58 2.30
N ALA A 71 -8.47 -10.02 3.18
CA ALA A 71 -8.93 -9.01 4.14
C ALA A 71 -9.50 -7.78 3.44
N LEU A 72 -8.89 -7.35 2.32
CA LEU A 72 -9.35 -6.21 1.53
C LEU A 72 -10.69 -6.48 0.84
N GLU A 73 -10.95 -7.71 0.37
CA GLU A 73 -12.26 -8.09 -0.18
C GLU A 73 -13.37 -7.96 0.87
N ILE A 74 -13.10 -8.44 2.09
CA ILE A 74 -14.04 -8.40 3.21
C ILE A 74 -14.28 -6.95 3.68
N LEU A 75 -13.22 -6.14 3.74
CA LEU A 75 -13.25 -4.76 4.22
C LEU A 75 -13.63 -3.73 3.15
N SER A 76 -14.02 -4.16 1.95
CA SER A 76 -14.31 -3.29 0.80
C SER A 76 -15.32 -2.15 1.08
N ARG A 77 -16.16 -2.28 2.11
CA ARG A 77 -17.12 -1.24 2.53
C ARG A 77 -16.52 -0.19 3.47
N ASP A 78 -15.46 -0.51 4.19
CA ASP A 78 -14.79 0.39 5.13
C ASP A 78 -13.53 0.97 4.47
N LYS A 79 -13.62 2.23 4.04
CA LYS A 79 -12.54 2.97 3.36
C LYS A 79 -11.29 3.07 4.24
N MET A 80 -11.43 3.38 5.52
CA MET A 80 -10.28 3.61 6.41
C MET A 80 -9.52 2.31 6.68
N CYS A 81 -10.25 1.24 6.98
CA CYS A 81 -9.63 -0.08 7.14
C CYS A 81 -9.00 -0.57 5.84
N SER A 82 -9.65 -0.33 4.70
CA SER A 82 -9.10 -0.68 3.37
C SER A 82 -7.81 0.07 3.05
N LEU A 83 -7.73 1.37 3.33
CA LEU A 83 -6.52 2.19 3.17
C LEU A 83 -5.38 1.66 4.04
N GLN A 84 -5.66 1.30 5.30
CA GLN A 84 -4.65 0.75 6.19
C GLN A 84 -4.12 -0.61 5.68
N VAL A 85 -5.00 -1.48 5.18
CA VAL A 85 -4.61 -2.79 4.60
C VAL A 85 -3.82 -2.59 3.31
N LEU A 86 -4.22 -1.67 2.43
CA LEU A 86 -3.49 -1.33 1.21
C LEU A 86 -2.08 -0.82 1.50
N ARG A 87 -1.90 0.02 2.54
CA ARG A 87 -0.57 0.47 2.96
C ARG A 87 0.32 -0.71 3.36
N ARG A 88 -0.22 -1.68 4.10
CA ARG A 88 0.52 -2.90 4.49
C ARG A 88 0.84 -3.77 3.28
N LEU A 89 -0.08 -3.85 2.32
CA LEU A 89 0.10 -4.61 1.08
C LEU A 89 1.21 -4.00 0.22
N ALA A 90 1.22 -2.67 0.04
CA ALA A 90 2.31 -1.97 -0.64
C ALA A 90 3.66 -2.22 0.04
N ALA A 91 3.72 -2.16 1.38
CA ALA A 91 4.95 -2.49 2.12
C ALA A 91 5.42 -3.94 1.90
N CYS A 92 4.49 -4.91 1.84
CA CYS A 92 4.82 -6.30 1.54
C CYS A 92 5.39 -6.46 0.11
N GLN A 93 4.79 -5.79 -0.87
CA GLN A 93 5.24 -5.83 -2.27
C GLN A 93 6.62 -5.20 -2.47
N LEU A 94 6.89 -4.07 -1.79
CA LEU A 94 8.20 -3.44 -1.79
C LEU A 94 9.29 -4.38 -1.24
N ASN A 95 9.00 -5.09 -0.14
CA ASN A 95 9.93 -6.06 0.45
C ASN A 95 10.14 -7.32 -0.40
N LEU A 96 9.18 -7.64 -1.27
CA LEU A 96 9.28 -8.73 -2.24
C LEU A 96 9.91 -8.31 -3.57
N HIS A 97 10.25 -7.02 -3.72
CA HIS A 97 10.70 -6.43 -4.98
C HIS A 97 9.67 -6.54 -6.14
N ASP A 98 8.39 -6.64 -5.81
CA ASP A 98 7.29 -6.53 -6.77
C ASP A 98 6.92 -5.06 -6.99
N TRP A 99 7.75 -4.36 -7.76
CA TRP A 99 7.59 -2.93 -8.03
C TRP A 99 6.28 -2.58 -8.77
N PRO A 100 5.87 -3.33 -9.81
CA PRO A 100 4.59 -3.07 -10.49
C PRO A 100 3.39 -3.31 -9.57
N GLY A 101 3.44 -4.35 -8.72
CA GLY A 101 2.41 -4.62 -7.73
C GLY A 101 2.29 -3.50 -6.71
N ALA A 102 3.41 -3.02 -6.18
CA ALA A 102 3.46 -1.90 -5.24
C ALA A 102 2.86 -0.62 -5.84
N LEU A 103 3.16 -0.33 -7.10
CA LEU A 103 2.62 0.82 -7.80
C LEU A 103 1.10 0.74 -7.97
N ASN A 104 0.58 -0.43 -8.35
CA ASN A 104 -0.87 -0.64 -8.44
C ASN A 104 -1.56 -0.39 -7.08
N SER A 105 -0.94 -0.80 -5.98
CA SER A 105 -1.45 -0.55 -4.63
C SER A 105 -1.50 0.94 -4.29
N CYS A 106 -0.48 1.72 -4.68
CA CYS A 106 -0.49 3.19 -4.54
C CYS A 106 -1.61 3.84 -5.36
N LEU A 107 -1.84 3.39 -6.59
CA LEU A 107 -2.91 3.90 -7.44
C LEU A 107 -4.30 3.59 -6.87
N ARG A 108 -4.49 2.39 -6.30
CA ARG A 108 -5.73 2.02 -5.62
C ARG A 108 -6.01 2.91 -4.41
N ILE A 109 -4.97 3.27 -3.65
CA ILE A 109 -5.08 4.23 -2.53
C ILE A 109 -5.58 5.58 -3.05
N GLN A 110 -4.99 6.09 -4.14
CA GLN A 110 -5.38 7.37 -4.72
C GLN A 110 -6.81 7.36 -5.26
N ALA A 111 -7.20 6.31 -5.99
CA ALA A 111 -8.55 6.15 -6.52
C ALA A 111 -9.60 6.17 -5.40
N MET A 112 -9.40 5.40 -4.32
CA MET A 112 -10.32 5.38 -3.18
C MET A 112 -10.46 6.73 -2.48
N ILE A 113 -9.43 7.58 -2.51
CA ILE A 113 -9.45 8.90 -1.86
C ILE A 113 -10.13 9.94 -2.75
N ILE A 114 -9.93 9.87 -4.07
CA ILE A 114 -10.51 10.81 -5.05
C ILE A 114 -12.03 10.58 -5.23
N ASP A 115 -12.52 9.36 -5.01
CA ASP A 115 -13.94 9.04 -5.14
C ASP A 115 -14.82 9.95 -4.25
N PRO A 116 -15.71 10.78 -4.85
CA PRO A 116 -16.42 11.87 -4.17
C PRO A 116 -17.60 11.42 -3.30
N GLU A 117 -17.93 10.13 -3.29
CA GLU A 117 -19.07 9.58 -2.53
C GLU A 117 -18.78 9.42 -1.02
N CYS A 118 -17.57 9.72 -0.56
CA CYS A 118 -17.11 9.43 0.81
C CYS A 118 -16.26 10.57 1.40
N ILE A 119 -16.68 11.83 1.22
CA ILE A 119 -16.18 12.92 2.05
C ILE A 119 -17.08 12.98 3.27
N ASP A 120 -16.73 12.22 4.31
CA ASP A 120 -17.32 12.42 5.62
C ASP A 120 -16.97 13.85 6.09
N GLU A 121 -17.94 14.55 6.67
CA GLU A 121 -17.80 15.95 7.15
C GLU A 121 -16.78 16.10 8.30
N ASP A 122 -16.23 14.98 8.79
CA ASP A 122 -15.25 14.94 9.88
C ASP A 122 -13.86 15.39 9.40
N THR A 123 -13.44 16.59 9.81
CA THR A 123 -12.12 17.17 9.48
C THR A 123 -10.94 16.21 9.71
N SER A 124 -11.01 15.36 10.73
CA SER A 124 -9.95 14.41 11.08
C SER A 124 -9.75 13.26 10.08
N THR A 125 -10.82 12.79 9.44
CA THR A 125 -10.74 11.72 8.43
C THR A 125 -10.17 12.25 7.12
N VAL A 126 -10.47 13.52 6.81
CA VAL A 126 -9.92 14.25 5.66
C VAL A 126 -8.41 14.44 5.79
N GLU A 127 -7.91 14.87 6.94
CA GLU A 127 -6.46 15.02 7.19
C GLU A 127 -5.72 13.68 7.05
N LEU A 128 -6.29 12.61 7.63
CA LEU A 128 -5.69 11.28 7.57
C LEU A 128 -5.69 10.73 6.14
N CYS A 129 -6.77 10.91 5.39
CA CYS A 129 -6.82 10.57 3.95
C CYS A 129 -5.78 11.36 3.16
N GLY A 130 -5.58 12.65 3.48
CA GLY A 130 -4.53 13.46 2.88
C GLY A 130 -3.13 12.89 3.11
N HIS A 131 -2.83 12.49 4.34
CA HIS A 131 -1.55 11.84 4.64
C HIS A 131 -1.34 10.55 3.83
N TYR A 132 -2.37 9.69 3.71
CA TYR A 132 -2.28 8.48 2.88
C TYR A 132 -2.07 8.80 1.40
N TRP A 133 -2.74 9.85 0.89
CA TRP A 133 -2.61 10.28 -0.50
C TRP A 133 -1.20 10.79 -0.80
N VAL A 134 -0.66 11.70 0.03
CA VAL A 134 0.69 12.25 -0.13
C VAL A 134 1.74 11.14 -0.08
N THR A 135 1.61 10.22 0.89
CA THR A 135 2.50 9.06 0.99
C THR A 135 2.45 8.20 -0.26
N ALA A 136 1.24 7.90 -0.77
CA ALA A 136 1.06 7.13 -1.97
C ALA A 136 1.64 7.82 -3.22
N GLU A 137 1.50 9.15 -3.33
CA GLU A 137 2.04 9.93 -4.45
C GLU A 137 3.57 9.93 -4.46
N VAL A 138 4.20 10.13 -3.30
CA VAL A 138 5.67 10.04 -3.18
C VAL A 138 6.17 8.67 -3.63
N PHE A 139 5.57 7.59 -3.13
CA PHE A 139 5.94 6.24 -3.54
C PHE A 139 5.65 5.96 -5.01
N ARG A 140 4.53 6.48 -5.54
CA ARG A 140 4.16 6.35 -6.97
C ARG A 140 5.24 6.96 -7.86
N VAL A 141 5.71 8.17 -7.55
CA VAL A 141 6.77 8.85 -8.32
C VAL A 141 8.06 8.03 -8.29
N PHE A 142 8.51 7.59 -7.11
CA PHE A 142 9.71 6.74 -7.02
C PHE A 142 9.58 5.43 -7.78
N LEU A 143 8.44 4.75 -7.65
CA LEU A 143 8.19 3.47 -8.33
C LEU A 143 8.06 3.64 -9.84
N ALA A 144 7.44 4.72 -10.32
CA ALA A 144 7.35 5.03 -11.74
C ALA A 144 8.75 5.25 -12.35
N LEU A 145 9.62 5.99 -11.65
CA LEU A 145 11.02 6.18 -12.06
C LEU A 145 11.83 4.88 -12.06
N LEU A 146 11.56 3.96 -11.11
CA LEU A 146 12.25 2.67 -11.02
C LEU A 146 11.76 1.65 -12.05
N THR A 147 10.48 1.66 -12.42
CA THR A 147 9.83 0.62 -13.24
C THR A 147 9.77 0.95 -14.73
N CYS A 148 9.81 2.21 -15.11
CA CYS A 148 9.77 2.60 -16.52
C CYS A 148 11.18 2.88 -17.08
N PRO A 149 11.62 2.17 -18.14
CA PRO A 149 12.54 2.78 -19.10
C PRO A 149 11.82 3.96 -19.77
N SER A 150 12.55 5.05 -20.00
CA SER A 150 12.10 6.41 -20.35
C SER A 150 11.20 6.58 -21.60
N GLN A 151 10.77 5.50 -22.25
CA GLN A 151 9.99 5.51 -23.49
C GLN A 151 8.48 5.19 -23.33
N ARG A 152 8.03 4.65 -22.17
CA ARG A 152 6.61 4.31 -21.93
C ARG A 152 5.82 5.35 -21.14
N LEU A 153 6.48 6.41 -20.68
CA LEU A 153 5.84 7.52 -19.96
C LEU A 153 4.85 8.31 -20.86
N ASN A 154 4.96 8.20 -22.20
CA ASN A 154 4.12 8.90 -23.18
C ASN A 154 2.95 8.05 -23.75
N THR A 155 2.83 6.77 -23.39
CA THR A 155 1.75 5.92 -23.92
C THR A 155 0.55 5.96 -22.98
N GLN A 156 -0.54 6.54 -23.48
CA GLN A 156 -1.81 6.86 -22.84
C GLN A 156 -2.57 5.67 -22.19
N ASP A 157 -2.02 4.46 -22.19
CA ASP A 157 -2.73 3.26 -21.75
C ASP A 157 -2.65 3.03 -20.24
N HIS A 158 -1.76 3.71 -19.51
CA HIS A 158 -1.61 3.50 -18.06
C HIS A 158 -1.54 4.86 -17.32
N GLN A 159 -2.71 5.47 -17.08
CA GLN A 159 -2.84 6.77 -16.37
C GLN A 159 -2.06 6.83 -15.05
N GLY A 160 -1.81 5.69 -14.40
CA GLY A 160 -1.06 5.64 -13.15
C GLY A 160 0.46 5.85 -13.24
N TYR A 161 1.05 5.71 -14.44
CA TYR A 161 2.49 5.90 -14.67
C TYR A 161 2.81 7.28 -15.26
N SER A 162 1.80 8.08 -15.63
CA SER A 162 2.04 9.42 -16.15
C SER A 162 2.60 10.31 -15.04
N LEU A 163 3.71 10.99 -15.36
CA LEU A 163 4.34 12.03 -14.55
C LEU A 163 4.18 13.41 -15.21
N ASP A 164 3.27 13.54 -16.16
CA ASP A 164 3.08 14.75 -16.98
C ASP A 164 2.82 15.98 -16.09
N GLN A 165 2.16 15.77 -14.95
CA GLN A 165 1.85 16.76 -13.91
C GLN A 165 3.09 17.51 -13.38
N TYR A 166 4.27 16.88 -13.42
CA TYR A 166 5.52 17.47 -12.96
C TYR A 166 6.29 18.21 -14.07
N PHE A 167 5.86 18.07 -15.34
CA PHE A 167 6.46 18.75 -16.49
C PHE A 167 5.71 20.04 -16.90
N THR A 168 4.43 20.16 -16.57
CA THR A 168 3.61 21.35 -16.89
C THR A 168 3.68 22.40 -15.79
N TYR A 169 4.09 23.62 -16.16
CA TYR A 169 4.22 24.80 -15.28
C TYR A 169 2.91 25.61 -15.18
N ASP A 170 1.74 24.97 -15.07
CA ASP A 170 0.48 25.72 -14.94
C ASP A 170 0.04 25.83 -13.47
N GLU A 171 0.56 26.88 -12.81
CA GLU A 171 0.22 27.29 -11.43
C GLU A 171 -1.31 27.40 -11.19
N GLN A 172 -2.11 27.62 -12.23
CA GLN A 172 -3.56 27.84 -12.10
C GLN A 172 -4.39 26.54 -11.99
N GLU A 173 -3.88 25.40 -12.45
CA GLU A 173 -4.53 24.09 -12.25
C GLU A 173 -4.07 23.40 -10.96
N LEU A 174 -2.86 23.74 -10.48
CA LEU A 174 -2.24 23.17 -9.27
C LEU A 174 -2.91 23.64 -7.95
N PHE A 175 -3.51 24.84 -7.94
CA PHE A 175 -4.12 25.44 -6.75
C PHE A 175 -5.65 25.60 -6.83
N GLY A 176 -6.30 24.94 -7.80
CA GLY A 176 -7.76 24.93 -7.94
C GLY A 176 -8.47 24.30 -6.74
N ASP A 177 -9.60 24.87 -6.33
CA ASP A 177 -10.32 24.58 -5.07
C ASP A 177 -11.16 23.28 -5.08
N LYS A 178 -10.92 22.38 -6.03
CA LYS A 178 -11.71 21.15 -6.16
C LYS A 178 -10.80 19.99 -6.50
N GLN A 179 -10.75 19.02 -5.58
CA GLN A 179 -10.16 17.68 -5.71
C GLN A 179 -8.65 17.57 -5.53
N CYS A 180 -8.18 17.67 -4.29
CA CYS A 180 -7.29 16.72 -3.61
C CYS A 180 -6.66 17.39 -2.38
N PRO A 181 -6.37 16.66 -1.29
CA PRO A 181 -5.57 17.18 -0.19
C PRO A 181 -4.17 17.51 -0.75
N ARG A 182 -3.91 18.81 -0.87
CA ARG A 182 -2.81 19.41 -1.62
C ARG A 182 -1.47 18.89 -1.09
N LEU A 183 -0.59 18.49 -2.02
CA LEU A 183 0.80 18.23 -1.70
C LEU A 183 1.45 19.54 -1.23
N ASP A 184 2.30 19.47 -0.20
CA ASP A 184 3.04 20.64 0.26
C ASP A 184 3.93 21.19 -0.88
N GLU A 185 4.05 22.51 -0.98
CA GLU A 185 4.74 23.18 -2.09
C GLU A 185 6.21 22.77 -2.15
N ASP A 186 6.87 22.73 -0.98
CA ASP A 186 8.24 22.25 -0.87
C ASP A 186 8.35 20.81 -1.37
N LEU A 187 7.48 19.90 -0.93
CA LEU A 187 7.51 18.49 -1.35
C LEU A 187 7.30 18.35 -2.86
N PHE A 188 6.42 19.16 -3.44
CA PHE A 188 6.15 19.17 -4.88
C PHE A 188 7.39 19.58 -5.67
N LEU A 189 8.04 20.67 -5.27
CA LEU A 189 9.28 21.13 -5.90
C LEU A 189 10.41 20.09 -5.81
N HIS A 190 10.54 19.40 -4.67
CA HIS A 190 11.51 18.32 -4.53
C HIS A 190 11.20 17.14 -5.47
N LEU A 191 9.94 16.70 -5.56
CA LEU A 191 9.53 15.63 -6.49
C LEU A 191 9.73 16.06 -7.96
N GLN A 192 9.41 17.30 -8.31
CA GLN A 192 9.64 17.84 -9.63
C GLN A 192 11.13 17.84 -9.99
N SER A 193 11.98 18.34 -9.09
CA SER A 193 13.44 18.34 -9.30
C SER A 193 13.98 16.92 -9.50
N LEU A 194 13.42 15.93 -8.80
CA LEU A 194 13.79 14.52 -8.95
C LEU A 194 13.36 13.97 -10.31
N VAL A 195 12.13 14.23 -10.74
CA VAL A 195 11.62 13.75 -12.05
C VAL A 195 12.38 14.39 -13.21
N VAL A 196 12.71 15.69 -13.12
CA VAL A 196 13.48 16.41 -14.15
C VAL A 196 14.96 16.00 -14.16
N SER A 197 15.55 15.72 -12.99
CA SER A 197 16.94 15.26 -12.88
C SER A 197 17.13 13.78 -13.16
N ALA A 198 16.09 12.96 -12.97
CA ALA A 198 16.08 11.57 -13.40
C ALA A 198 16.35 11.57 -14.91
N PRO A 199 17.45 10.95 -15.35
CA PRO A 199 17.89 11.12 -16.72
C PRO A 199 16.80 10.60 -17.66
N LEU A 200 16.28 11.48 -18.53
CA LEU A 200 15.53 11.14 -19.75
C LEU A 200 16.30 10.19 -20.68
N SER A 201 17.51 9.79 -20.31
CA SER A 201 18.41 8.86 -20.97
C SER A 201 19.14 8.01 -19.92
N ILE A 202 18.49 6.95 -19.43
CA ILE A 202 19.27 5.77 -19.02
C ILE A 202 19.74 5.15 -20.34
N PRO A 203 21.05 5.19 -20.68
CA PRO A 203 21.54 4.48 -21.84
C PRO A 203 21.29 3.00 -21.63
N ASN A 204 20.78 2.33 -22.67
CA ASN A 204 20.69 0.87 -22.74
C ASN A 204 22.02 0.24 -22.32
N TRP A 205 22.08 -0.33 -21.13
CA TRP A 205 23.14 -1.27 -20.75
C TRP A 205 22.51 -2.47 -20.07
N PHE A 206 22.37 -3.50 -20.91
CA PHE A 206 21.97 -4.89 -20.68
C PHE A 206 20.48 -5.22 -20.60
#